data_AF-A0A5E4QP99-F1
#
_entry.id   AF-A0A5E4QP99-F1
#
_cell.length_a   1.000
_cell.length_b   1.000
_cell.length_c   1.000
_cell.angle_alpha   90.00
_cell.angle_beta   90.00
_cell.angle_gamma   90.00
#
_symmetry.space_group_name_H-M   'P 1'
#
loop_
_entity.id
_entity.type
_entity.pdbx_description
1 polymer ?
#
loop_
_entity_poly.entity_id
_entity_poly.type
_entity_poly.pdbx_seq_one_letter_code
_entity_poly.pdbx_strand_id
1 'polypeptide(L)'
;MRNVLNWKNSQKSLPIAKMMLNADTAEARAANILHGLGFTKEMQQKATKDFSGGWRMRIALARALYVKPHLLLLDEPTNHLDLDACVWLEEELKHYKRILVLISHSQDFLNGVCTNIIHMSKRRLKYYTGNYEAFVRTRLEITLPGLVTAQLSWHVKLNLRRKR
;
A
#
# COMPACT_ATOMS: atom_id res chain seq x y z
N MET A 1 -0.94 33.31 -17.25
CA MET A 1 -0.65 32.22 -18.21
C MET A 1 0.87 31.98 -18.29
N ARG A 2 1.44 31.18 -17.38
CA ARG A 2 2.83 30.69 -17.44
C ARG A 2 2.88 29.22 -17.01
N ASN A 3 2.59 28.39 -18.01
CA ASN A 3 3.07 27.05 -18.36
C ASN A 3 3.61 26.12 -17.27
N VAL A 4 2.91 24.99 -17.14
CA VAL A 4 3.42 23.61 -17.08
C VAL A 4 4.89 23.52 -16.71
N LEU A 5 5.10 23.29 -15.42
CA LEU A 5 6.13 22.44 -14.81
C LEU A 5 7.33 22.11 -15.71
N ASN A 6 8.47 22.55 -15.20
CA ASN A 6 9.86 22.44 -15.62
C ASN A 6 10.37 20.98 -15.81
N TRP A 7 9.57 20.13 -16.45
CA TRP A 7 9.80 18.71 -16.72
C TRP A 7 10.90 18.47 -17.76
N LYS A 8 11.12 19.43 -18.67
CA LYS A 8 12.06 19.26 -19.80
C LYS A 8 13.55 19.28 -19.43
N ASN A 9 13.94 19.82 -18.28
CA ASN A 9 15.36 20.04 -17.98
C ASN A 9 16.09 18.88 -17.27
N SER A 10 15.38 17.82 -16.86
CA SER A 10 15.99 16.71 -16.09
C SER A 10 16.11 15.38 -16.88
N GLN A 11 15.65 15.32 -18.14
CA GLN A 11 15.63 14.09 -18.95
C GLN A 11 16.63 14.09 -20.13
N LYS A 12 17.89 14.46 -19.89
CA LYS A 12 18.96 14.15 -20.87
C LYS A 12 19.36 12.69 -20.72
N SER A 13 18.60 11.75 -21.32
CA SER A 13 19.06 10.41 -21.79
C SER A 13 17.96 9.34 -22.01
N LEU A 14 16.72 9.67 -22.40
CA LEU A 14 15.75 8.64 -22.82
C LEU A 14 15.02 9.05 -24.13
N PRO A 15 14.71 8.09 -25.03
CA PRO A 15 14.39 8.34 -26.43
C PRO A 15 13.05 9.08 -26.58
N ILE A 16 13.16 10.34 -27.01
CA ILE A 16 12.10 11.36 -27.11
C ILE A 16 10.93 10.92 -28.00
N ALA A 17 11.14 9.97 -28.92
CA ALA A 17 10.13 9.50 -29.86
C ALA A 17 9.03 8.60 -29.23
N LYS A 18 9.30 7.88 -28.13
CA LYS A 18 8.30 6.97 -27.50
C LYS A 18 7.27 7.70 -26.64
N MET A 19 7.53 8.96 -26.32
CA MET A 19 6.78 9.75 -25.34
C MET A 19 5.61 10.52 -25.95
N MET A 20 5.68 10.87 -27.24
CA MET A 20 4.63 11.63 -27.93
C MET A 20 3.41 10.77 -28.32
N LEU A 21 3.62 9.49 -28.67
CA LEU A 21 2.52 8.55 -29.00
C LEU A 21 1.75 8.04 -27.77
N ASN A 22 2.28 8.25 -26.56
CA ASN A 22 1.68 7.84 -25.29
C ASN A 22 1.40 9.03 -24.36
N ALA A 23 1.43 10.26 -24.86
CA ALA A 23 1.22 11.44 -24.02
C ALA A 23 -0.21 11.46 -23.46
N ASP A 24 -1.21 11.21 -24.32
CA ASP A 24 -2.62 11.16 -23.93
C ASP A 24 -2.90 9.99 -22.96
N THR A 25 -2.23 8.85 -23.16
CA THR A 25 -2.35 7.69 -22.26
C THR A 25 -1.61 7.89 -20.95
N ALA A 26 -0.50 8.65 -20.96
CA ALA A 26 0.27 9.03 -19.77
C ALA A 26 -0.53 9.96 -18.86
N GLU A 27 -1.14 11.01 -19.41
CA GLU A 27 -1.98 11.94 -18.66
C GLU A 27 -3.21 11.23 -18.09
N ALA A 28 -3.91 10.42 -18.89
CA ALA A 28 -5.05 9.63 -18.43
C ALA A 28 -4.67 8.69 -17.28
N ARG A 29 -3.52 8.02 -17.37
CA ARG A 29 -3.03 7.14 -16.30
C ARG A 29 -2.67 7.90 -15.03
N ALA A 30 -2.01 9.05 -15.15
CA ALA A 30 -1.71 9.90 -14.00
C ALA A 30 -3.00 10.41 -13.32
N ALA A 31 -3.97 10.84 -14.13
CA ALA A 31 -5.28 11.30 -13.65
C ALA A 31 -6.05 10.19 -12.91
N ASN A 32 -5.99 8.95 -13.39
CA ASN A 32 -6.62 7.80 -12.73
C ASN A 32 -6.00 7.50 -11.36
N ILE A 33 -4.67 7.54 -11.25
CA ILE A 33 -3.97 7.33 -9.97
C ILE A 33 -4.33 8.46 -8.99
N LEU A 34 -4.30 9.71 -9.45
CA LEU A 34 -4.69 10.85 -8.62
C LEU A 34 -6.15 10.75 -8.18
N HIS A 35 -7.06 10.37 -9.06
CA HIS A 35 -8.47 10.16 -8.71
C HIS A 35 -8.63 9.07 -7.64
N GLY A 36 -7.93 7.95 -7.79
CA GLY A 36 -7.92 6.88 -6.78
C GLY A 36 -7.40 7.30 -5.40
N LEU A 37 -6.50 8.29 -5.36
CA LEU A 37 -5.99 8.91 -4.13
C LEU A 37 -6.85 10.09 -3.65
N GLY A 38 -8.07 10.26 -4.20
CA GLY A 38 -9.04 11.26 -3.75
C GLY A 38 -8.91 12.65 -4.37
N PHE A 39 -8.14 12.82 -5.47
CA PHE A 39 -8.05 14.11 -6.16
C PHE A 39 -9.19 14.29 -7.17
N THR A 40 -10.03 15.32 -6.96
CA THR A 40 -11.04 15.72 -7.96
C THR A 40 -10.40 16.28 -9.23
N LYS A 41 -11.17 16.36 -10.33
CA LYS A 41 -10.69 16.94 -11.59
C LYS A 41 -10.17 18.36 -11.43
N GLU A 42 -10.84 19.17 -10.60
CA GLU A 42 -10.45 20.56 -10.32
C GLU A 42 -9.14 20.60 -9.53
N MET A 43 -8.96 19.67 -8.57
CA MET A 43 -7.72 19.57 -7.81
C MET A 43 -6.54 19.19 -8.70
N GLN A 44 -6.73 18.32 -9.68
CA GLN A 44 -5.66 17.89 -10.59
C GLN A 44 -5.09 19.04 -11.44
N GLN A 45 -5.83 20.15 -11.60
CA GLN A 45 -5.39 21.35 -12.31
C GLN A 45 -4.70 22.40 -11.41
N LYS A 46 -4.72 22.21 -10.08
CA LYS A 46 -4.10 23.14 -9.13
C LYS A 46 -2.60 22.92 -9.03
N ALA A 47 -1.85 23.98 -8.74
CA ALA A 47 -0.41 23.87 -8.54
C ALA A 47 -0.09 23.14 -7.23
N THR A 48 0.94 22.29 -7.23
CA THR A 48 1.35 21.48 -6.06
C THR A 48 1.60 22.33 -4.80
N LYS A 49 2.09 23.57 -4.97
CA LYS A 49 2.37 24.50 -3.88
C LYS A 49 1.11 24.93 -3.11
N ASP A 50 -0.07 24.85 -3.72
CA ASP A 50 -1.32 25.30 -3.11
C ASP A 50 -1.96 24.21 -2.23
N PHE A 51 -1.39 23.00 -2.20
CA PHE A 51 -1.83 21.89 -1.37
C PHE A 51 -1.20 21.87 0.02
N SER A 52 -1.95 21.38 1.00
CA SER A 52 -1.45 21.11 2.36
C SER A 52 -0.43 19.96 2.38
N GLY A 53 0.25 19.77 3.51
CA GLY A 53 1.25 18.70 3.66
C GLY A 53 0.72 17.29 3.34
N GLY A 54 -0.47 16.94 3.85
CA GLY A 54 -1.10 15.64 3.60
C GLY A 54 -1.40 15.41 2.11
N TRP A 55 -1.95 16.42 1.42
CA TRP A 55 -2.18 16.34 -0.02
C TRP A 55 -0.87 16.24 -0.83
N ARG A 56 0.20 16.94 -0.41
CA ARG A 56 1.52 16.79 -1.04
C ARG A 56 2.11 15.39 -0.85
N MET A 57 1.87 14.76 0.29
CA MET A 57 2.21 13.34 0.50
C MET A 57 1.44 12.44 -0.48
N ARG A 58 0.13 12.65 -0.64
CA ARG A 58 -0.66 11.88 -1.64
C ARG A 58 -0.12 12.08 -3.06
N ILE A 59 0.33 13.29 -3.44
CA ILE A 59 1.00 13.54 -4.73
C ILE A 59 2.32 12.76 -4.84
N ALA A 60 3.13 12.70 -3.77
CA ALA A 60 4.37 11.94 -3.76
C ALA A 60 4.11 10.43 -3.95
N LEU A 61 3.08 9.89 -3.28
CA LEU A 61 2.61 8.52 -3.45
C LEU A 61 2.14 8.27 -4.89
N ALA A 62 1.33 9.18 -5.46
CA ALA A 62 0.87 9.09 -6.85
C ALA A 62 2.05 8.99 -7.84
N ARG A 63 3.11 9.78 -7.62
CA ARG A 63 4.32 9.75 -8.44
C ARG A 63 5.04 8.40 -8.33
N ALA A 64 5.16 7.85 -7.14
CA ALA A 64 5.80 6.55 -6.92
C ALA A 64 5.02 5.41 -7.64
N LEU A 65 3.68 5.43 -7.52
CA LEU A 65 2.79 4.48 -8.21
C LEU A 65 2.82 4.65 -9.73
N TYR A 66 2.95 5.88 -10.24
CA TYR A 66 3.04 6.14 -11.67
C TYR A 66 4.32 5.56 -12.27
N VAL A 67 5.47 5.80 -11.63
CA VAL A 67 6.79 5.32 -12.08
C VAL A 67 6.89 3.79 -12.09
N LYS A 68 6.22 3.11 -11.16
CA LYS A 68 6.28 1.64 -10.96
C LYS A 68 7.74 1.13 -10.86
N PRO A 69 8.53 1.57 -9.87
CA PRO A 69 9.92 1.11 -9.68
C PRO A 69 10.02 -0.40 -9.46
N HIS A 70 11.22 -0.99 -9.62
CA HIS A 70 11.46 -2.42 -9.34
C HIS A 70 11.34 -2.76 -7.85
N LEU A 71 11.63 -1.78 -7.00
CA LEU A 71 11.47 -1.83 -5.54
C LEU A 71 10.69 -0.58 -5.12
N LEU A 72 9.55 -0.79 -4.47
CA LEU A 72 8.74 0.27 -3.87
C LEU A 72 8.77 0.11 -2.36
N LEU A 73 9.23 1.14 -1.65
CA LEU A 73 9.25 1.21 -0.19
C LEU A 73 8.18 2.21 0.25
N LEU A 74 7.25 1.78 1.09
CA LEU A 74 6.18 2.62 1.63
C LEU A 74 6.18 2.56 3.15
N ASP A 75 6.29 3.73 3.77
CA ASP A 75 6.22 3.90 5.23
C ASP A 75 4.91 4.61 5.58
N GLU A 76 4.02 3.89 6.26
CA GLU A 76 2.67 4.32 6.63
C GLU A 76 1.89 5.02 5.47
N PRO A 77 1.73 4.37 4.30
CA PRO A 77 1.17 5.04 3.11
C PRO A 77 -0.32 5.38 3.23
N THR A 78 -1.03 4.78 4.19
CA THR A 78 -2.43 5.06 4.49
C THR A 78 -2.61 6.35 5.31
N ASN A 79 -1.51 6.95 5.80
CA ASN A 79 -1.60 8.21 6.53
C ASN A 79 -2.16 9.31 5.64
N HIS A 80 -3.06 10.11 6.21
CA HIS A 80 -3.76 11.18 5.51
C HIS A 80 -4.65 10.72 4.35
N LEU A 81 -4.91 9.43 4.18
CA LEU A 81 -5.92 8.90 3.26
C LEU A 81 -7.27 8.78 3.97
N ASP A 82 -8.35 9.03 3.21
CA ASP A 82 -9.70 8.64 3.60
C ASP A 82 -9.92 7.15 3.29
N LEU A 83 -11.05 6.60 3.75
CA LEU A 83 -11.33 5.17 3.62
C LEU A 83 -11.35 4.71 2.15
N ASP A 84 -11.98 5.48 1.27
CA ASP A 84 -12.08 5.15 -0.16
C ASP A 84 -10.70 5.11 -0.82
N ALA A 85 -9.84 6.10 -0.53
CA ALA A 85 -8.47 6.13 -1.04
C ALA A 85 -7.61 4.99 -0.46
N CYS A 86 -7.83 4.61 0.80
CA CYS A 86 -7.16 3.44 1.41
C CYS A 86 -7.53 2.14 0.69
N VAL A 87 -8.82 1.90 0.46
CA VAL A 87 -9.31 0.70 -0.25
C VAL A 87 -8.79 0.67 -1.69
N TRP A 88 -8.80 1.82 -2.37
CA TRP A 88 -8.23 1.91 -3.72
C TRP A 88 -6.73 1.60 -3.73
N LEU A 89 -5.98 2.14 -2.77
CA LEU A 89 -4.54 1.90 -2.66
C LEU A 89 -4.25 0.42 -2.36
N GLU A 90 -5.02 -0.21 -1.48
CA GLU A 90 -4.91 -1.64 -1.17
C GLU A 90 -5.02 -2.48 -2.44
N GLU A 91 -6.04 -2.25 -3.26
CA GLU A 91 -6.26 -2.97 -4.50
C GLU A 91 -5.18 -2.70 -5.56
N GLU A 92 -4.68 -1.46 -5.70
CA GLU A 92 -3.55 -1.17 -6.62
C GLU A 92 -2.25 -1.87 -6.16
N LEU A 93 -1.98 -1.90 -4.84
CA LEU A 93 -0.77 -2.53 -4.30
C LEU A 93 -0.82 -4.06 -4.30
N LYS A 94 -2.00 -4.66 -4.11
CA LYS A 94 -2.24 -6.10 -4.20
C LYS A 94 -1.87 -6.67 -5.57
N HIS A 95 -2.04 -5.88 -6.63
CA HIS A 95 -1.68 -6.25 -8.01
C HIS A 95 -0.27 -5.79 -8.42
N TYR A 96 0.55 -5.31 -7.47
CA TYR A 96 1.88 -4.82 -7.75
C TYR A 96 2.85 -5.97 -8.04
N LYS A 97 3.20 -6.16 -9.32
CA LYS A 97 4.00 -7.30 -9.81
C LYS A 97 5.50 -7.26 -9.46
N ARG A 98 5.95 -6.30 -8.66
CA ARG A 98 7.37 -6.02 -8.36
C ARG A 98 7.58 -6.05 -6.84
N ILE A 99 8.80 -5.80 -6.38
CA ILE A 99 9.12 -5.87 -4.96
C ILE A 99 8.45 -4.70 -4.23
N LEU A 100 7.58 -5.01 -3.28
CA LEU A 100 6.92 -4.06 -2.40
C LEU A 100 7.37 -4.34 -0.96
N VAL A 101 7.91 -3.32 -0.29
CA VAL A 101 8.16 -3.35 1.16
C VAL A 101 7.25 -2.29 1.77
N LEU A 102 6.40 -2.75 2.69
CA LEU A 102 5.36 -1.95 3.29
C LEU A 102 5.51 -1.98 4.81
N ILE A 103 5.49 -0.79 5.42
CA ILE A 103 5.38 -0.60 6.86
C ILE A 103 4.02 0.05 7.10
N SER A 104 3.23 -0.55 7.99
CA SER A 104 1.90 -0.06 8.36
C SER A 104 1.53 -0.51 9.76
N HIS A 105 0.81 0.35 10.49
CA HIS A 105 0.15 -0.02 11.75
C HIS A 105 -1.24 -0.66 11.53
N SER A 106 -1.79 -0.61 10.32
CA SER A 106 -3.10 -1.18 9.99
C SER A 106 -3.00 -2.67 9.66
N GLN A 107 -3.63 -3.50 10.50
CA GLN A 107 -3.63 -4.95 10.33
C GLN A 107 -4.40 -5.38 9.07
N ASP A 108 -5.54 -4.74 8.79
CA ASP A 108 -6.38 -5.04 7.64
C ASP A 108 -5.65 -4.73 6.33
N PHE A 109 -4.97 -3.58 6.27
CA PHE A 109 -4.19 -3.19 5.09
C PHE A 109 -3.01 -4.15 4.85
N LEU A 110 -2.28 -4.53 5.91
CA LEU A 110 -1.24 -5.55 5.80
C LEU A 110 -1.79 -6.91 5.36
N ASN A 111 -2.99 -7.28 5.82
CA ASN A 111 -3.63 -8.52 5.42
C ASN A 111 -4.07 -8.54 3.95
N GLY A 112 -4.53 -7.41 3.42
CA GLY A 112 -4.97 -7.28 2.03
C GLY A 112 -3.83 -7.24 1.01
N VAL A 113 -2.68 -6.67 1.39
CA VAL A 113 -1.55 -6.43 0.48
C VAL A 113 -0.40 -7.43 0.65
N CYS A 114 0.00 -7.75 1.88
CA CYS A 114 1.25 -8.47 2.13
C CYS A 114 1.08 -9.99 2.06
N THR A 115 1.97 -10.65 1.33
CA THR A 115 2.05 -12.12 1.26
C THR A 115 3.07 -12.71 2.23
N ASN A 116 3.91 -11.87 2.82
CA ASN A 116 5.01 -12.24 3.71
C ASN A 116 5.23 -11.14 4.74
N ILE A 117 5.72 -11.51 5.92
CA ILE A 117 5.95 -10.57 7.02
C ILE A 117 7.39 -10.70 7.52
N ILE A 118 8.08 -9.57 7.64
CA ILE A 118 9.38 -9.48 8.32
C ILE A 118 9.11 -8.89 9.70
N HIS A 119 9.26 -9.70 10.74
CA HIS A 119 9.08 -9.27 12.12
C HIS A 119 10.43 -8.97 12.77
N MET A 120 10.59 -7.74 13.26
CA MET A 120 11.76 -7.31 14.01
C MET A 120 11.56 -7.50 15.51
N SER A 121 12.41 -8.30 16.14
CA SER A 121 12.39 -8.49 17.60
C SER A 121 13.79 -8.79 18.12
N LYS A 122 14.15 -8.23 19.29
CA LYS A 122 15.47 -8.40 19.93
C LYS A 122 16.63 -8.14 18.96
N ARG A 123 16.54 -7.07 18.17
CA ARG A 123 17.51 -6.67 17.12
C ARG A 123 17.74 -7.75 16.05
N ARG A 124 16.79 -8.67 15.85
CA ARG A 124 16.81 -9.69 14.80
C ARG A 124 15.57 -9.58 13.92
N LEU A 125 15.75 -9.82 12.63
CA LEU A 125 14.66 -9.95 11.67
C LEU A 125 14.33 -11.42 11.49
N LYS A 126 13.05 -11.77 11.60
CA LYS A 126 12.53 -13.10 11.31
C LYS A 126 11.50 -13.01 10.19
N TYR A 127 11.63 -13.90 9.21
CA TYR A 127 10.75 -13.96 8.06
C TYR A 127 9.63 -14.97 8.30
N TYR A 128 8.41 -14.59 7.93
CA TYR A 128 7.20 -15.41 8.00
C TYR A 128 6.50 -15.40 6.65
N THR A 129 6.02 -16.56 6.21
CA THR A 129 5.21 -16.72 5.01
C THR A 129 3.73 -16.58 5.34
N GLY A 130 2.97 -15.95 4.46
CA GLY A 130 1.56 -15.63 4.67
C GLY A 130 1.36 -14.16 5.06
N ASN A 131 0.09 -13.77 5.09
CA ASN A 131 -0.35 -12.44 5.48
C ASN A 131 -0.16 -12.18 6.99
N TYR A 132 -0.57 -11.00 7.44
CA TYR A 132 -0.39 -10.58 8.83
C TYR A 132 -1.10 -11.51 9.83
N GLU A 133 -2.31 -11.98 9.51
CA GLU A 133 -3.06 -12.93 10.34
C GLU A 133 -2.33 -14.27 10.51
N ALA A 134 -1.80 -14.83 9.41
CA ALA A 134 -0.99 -16.05 9.45
C ALA A 134 0.26 -15.85 10.33
N PHE A 135 0.93 -14.70 10.21
CA PHE A 135 2.05 -14.33 11.07
C PHE A 135 1.65 -14.32 12.56
N VAL A 136 0.55 -13.65 12.92
CA VAL A 136 0.09 -13.57 14.32
C VAL A 136 -0.18 -14.97 14.87
N ARG A 137 -0.88 -15.83 14.12
CA ARG A 137 -1.16 -17.22 14.51
C ARG A 137 0.11 -18.01 14.77
N THR A 138 1.03 -18.06 13.81
CA THR A 138 2.31 -18.77 13.94
C THR A 138 3.14 -18.23 15.11
N ARG A 139 3.13 -16.92 15.33
CA ARG A 139 3.86 -16.29 16.44
C ARG A 139 3.27 -16.66 17.81
N LEU A 140 1.95 -16.76 17.92
CA LEU A 140 1.27 -17.20 19.14
C LEU A 140 1.58 -18.68 19.44
N GLU A 141 1.55 -19.56 18.44
CA GLU A 141 1.91 -20.98 18.58
C GLU A 141 3.35 -21.17 19.10
N ILE A 142 4.30 -20.40 18.54
CA ILE A 142 5.72 -20.48 18.97
C ILE A 142 5.93 -19.92 20.38
N THR A 143 5.22 -18.84 20.73
CA THR A 143 5.45 -18.13 22.00
C THR A 143 4.71 -18.81 23.15
N LEU A 144 3.55 -19.41 22.88
CA LEU A 144 2.64 -19.98 23.86
C LEU A 144 2.14 -21.35 23.39
N PRO A 145 3.01 -22.38 23.33
CA PRO A 145 2.67 -23.70 22.78
C PRO A 145 1.51 -24.44 23.51
N GLY A 146 1.01 -23.92 24.65
CA GLY A 146 -0.12 -24.49 25.40
C GLY A 146 -1.44 -23.69 25.39
N LEU A 147 -1.48 -22.46 24.86
CA LEU A 147 -2.71 -21.63 24.86
C LEU A 147 -3.54 -21.81 23.58
N VAL A 148 -2.90 -22.07 22.45
CA VAL A 148 -3.60 -22.25 21.16
C VAL A 148 -4.43 -23.55 21.15
N THR A 149 -3.90 -24.62 21.73
CA THR A 149 -4.62 -25.88 21.95
C THR A 149 -5.80 -25.70 22.89
N ALA A 150 -5.67 -24.86 23.92
CA ALA A 150 -6.78 -24.55 24.81
C ALA A 150 -7.89 -23.78 24.07
N GLN A 151 -7.58 -22.75 23.28
CA GLN A 151 -8.60 -21.89 22.67
C GLN A 151 -9.38 -22.58 21.53
N LEU A 152 -8.73 -23.46 20.77
CA LEU A 152 -9.42 -24.37 19.83
C LEU A 152 -10.20 -25.47 20.59
N SER A 153 -9.69 -25.97 21.72
CA SER A 153 -10.44 -26.88 22.59
C SER A 153 -11.69 -26.23 23.21
N TRP A 154 -11.70 -24.92 23.48
CA TRP A 154 -12.87 -24.18 23.98
C TRP A 154 -13.92 -23.95 22.88
N HIS A 155 -13.52 -23.65 21.64
CA HIS A 155 -14.46 -23.54 20.51
C HIS A 155 -15.07 -24.89 20.10
N VAL A 156 -14.30 -25.98 20.16
CA VAL A 156 -14.81 -27.34 19.86
C VAL A 156 -15.67 -27.90 21.02
N LYS A 157 -15.42 -27.52 22.29
CA LYS A 157 -16.24 -27.96 23.44
C LYS A 157 -17.62 -27.29 23.56
N LEU A 158 -17.86 -26.18 22.86
CA LEU A 158 -19.12 -25.43 22.98
C LEU A 158 -20.34 -26.06 22.27
N ASN A 159 -20.19 -27.24 21.64
CA ASN A 159 -21.26 -27.88 20.87
C ASN A 159 -21.72 -29.26 21.36
N LEU A 160 -21.37 -29.69 22.57
CA LEU A 160 -21.84 -31.00 23.08
C LEU A 160 -22.49 -30.93 24.46
N ARG A 161 -23.81 -31.17 24.43
CA ARG A 161 -24.74 -31.61 25.48
C ARG A 161 -25.34 -30.56 26.40
N ARG A 162 -26.47 -30.01 25.94
CA ARG A 162 -27.65 -29.87 26.80
C ARG A 162 -28.63 -31.00 26.47
N LYS A 163 -28.61 -32.07 27.27
CA LYS A 163 -29.69 -33.07 27.36
C LYS A 163 -29.60 -33.78 28.72
N ARG A 164 -30.20 -33.18 29.73
CA ARG A 164 -31.35 -33.71 30.49
C ARG A 164 -31.81 -32.61 31.45
#